data_AF-A0A848B6K9-F1
#
_entry.id   AF-A0A848B6K9-F1
#
_cell.length_a   1.000
_cell.length_b   1.000
_cell.length_c   1.000
_cell.angle_alpha   90.00
_cell.angle_beta   90.00
_cell.angle_gamma   90.00
#
_symmetry.space_group_name_H-M   'P 1'
#
loop_
_entity.id
_entity.type
_entity.pdbx_description
1 polymer ?
#
loop_
_entity_poly.entity_id
_entity_poly.type
_entity_poly.pdbx_seq_one_letter_code
_entity_poly.pdbx_strand_id
1 'polypeptide(L)'
;MTKQELLEAAKKAAAAPSCYPGLKTLIEAWEKALGTPDEHAAAEKMLAGLEECVTDIDGLIAFADSPEGVEVLGGEAAAANTLAAAKDAKAKGTKYCICPACTNGAILLEHRHDLGC
;
A
#
# COMPACT_ATOMS: atom_id res chain seq x y z
N MET A 1 14.58 -4.30 -8.27
CA MET A 1 13.61 -3.84 -9.29
C MET A 1 14.16 -2.60 -9.96
N THR A 2 13.78 -2.32 -11.19
CA THR A 2 14.12 -1.06 -11.85
C THR A 2 13.28 0.09 -11.27
N LYS A 3 13.79 1.32 -11.30
CA LYS A 3 13.04 2.52 -10.91
C LYS A 3 11.70 2.63 -11.66
N GLN A 4 11.67 2.24 -12.93
CA GLN A 4 10.44 2.25 -13.73
C GLN A 4 9.40 1.27 -13.22
N GLU A 5 9.80 0.04 -12.85
CA GLU A 5 8.86 -0.93 -12.26
C GLU A 5 8.33 -0.46 -10.90
N LEU A 6 9.18 0.20 -10.10
CA LEU A 6 8.78 0.79 -8.83
C LEU A 6 7.83 1.99 -9.01
N LEU A 7 8.06 2.82 -10.02
CA LEU A 7 7.13 3.89 -10.39
C LEU A 7 5.76 3.33 -10.79
N GLU A 8 5.72 2.26 -11.57
CA GLU A 8 4.47 1.59 -11.93
C GLU A 8 3.75 0.99 -10.71
N ALA A 9 4.49 0.42 -9.75
CA ALA A 9 3.92 0.00 -8.47
C ALA A 9 3.34 1.19 -7.71
N ALA A 10 4.07 2.31 -7.59
CA ALA A 10 3.57 3.51 -6.93
C ALA A 10 2.29 4.06 -7.58
N LYS A 11 2.24 4.11 -8.92
CA LYS A 11 1.04 4.51 -9.66
C LYS A 11 -0.15 3.59 -9.38
N LYS A 12 0.07 2.28 -9.34
CA LYS A 12 -0.98 1.30 -8.98
C LYS A 12 -1.45 1.47 -7.53
N ALA A 13 -0.53 1.77 -6.60
CA ALA A 13 -0.88 2.09 -5.22
C ALA A 13 -1.74 3.36 -5.16
N ALA A 14 -1.35 4.44 -5.85
CA ALA A 14 -2.09 5.71 -5.92
C ALA A 14 -3.44 5.61 -6.63
N ALA A 15 -3.60 4.70 -7.59
CA ALA A 15 -4.85 4.48 -8.32
C ALA A 15 -5.85 3.59 -7.56
N ALA A 16 -5.40 2.89 -6.51
CA ALA A 16 -6.27 2.03 -5.73
C ALA A 16 -7.36 2.86 -5.01
N PRO A 17 -8.64 2.44 -5.05
CA PRO A 17 -9.72 3.15 -4.36
C PRO A 17 -9.51 3.25 -2.84
N SER A 18 -8.75 2.31 -2.27
CA SER A 18 -8.40 2.26 -0.84
C SER A 18 -7.17 3.10 -0.49
N CYS A 19 -6.56 3.81 -1.45
CA CYS A 19 -5.37 4.61 -1.19
C CYS A 19 -5.72 5.87 -0.41
N TYR A 20 -4.98 6.12 0.67
CA TYR A 20 -5.11 7.36 1.43
C TYR A 20 -4.75 8.57 0.54
N PRO A 21 -5.58 9.62 0.45
CA PRO A 21 -5.31 10.77 -0.40
C PRO A 21 -3.95 11.45 -0.17
N GLY A 22 -3.49 11.51 1.09
CA GLY A 22 -2.17 12.07 1.41
C GLY A 22 -1.02 11.24 0.83
N LEU A 23 -1.13 9.90 0.88
CA LEU A 23 -0.16 9.01 0.25
C LEU A 23 -0.12 9.20 -1.27
N LYS A 24 -1.28 9.35 -1.91
CA LYS A 24 -1.36 9.66 -3.34
C LYS A 24 -0.60 10.94 -3.68
N THR A 25 -0.76 12.01 -2.89
CA THR A 25 0.00 13.26 -3.09
C THR A 25 1.51 13.06 -2.96
N LEU A 26 1.98 12.23 -2.03
CA LEU A 26 3.40 11.91 -1.87
C LEU A 26 3.95 11.15 -3.08
N ILE A 27 3.20 10.18 -3.59
CA ILE A 27 3.55 9.42 -4.81
C ILE A 27 3.64 10.36 -6.03
N GLU A 28 2.66 11.23 -6.21
CA GLU A 28 2.66 12.22 -7.29
C GLU A 28 3.82 13.22 -7.17
N ALA A 29 4.22 13.57 -5.95
CA ALA A 29 5.38 14.44 -5.71
C ALA A 29 6.70 13.74 -6.11
N TRP A 30 6.85 12.46 -5.77
CA TRP A 30 8.00 11.67 -6.22
C TRP A 30 8.04 11.53 -7.74
N GLU A 31 6.91 11.24 -8.38
CA GLU A 31 6.81 11.16 -9.85
C GLU A 31 7.27 12.46 -10.53
N LYS A 32 6.86 13.63 -10.00
CA LYS A 32 7.28 14.95 -10.52
C LYS A 32 8.74 15.26 -10.29
N ALA A 33 9.36 14.66 -9.27
CA ALA A 33 10.75 14.89 -8.91
C ALA A 33 11.73 13.97 -9.66
N LEU A 34 11.24 13.03 -10.48
CA LEU A 34 12.11 12.12 -11.23
C LEU A 34 13.10 12.90 -12.14
N GLY A 35 14.38 12.59 -12.00
CA GLY A 35 15.47 13.24 -12.73
C GLY A 35 15.85 14.62 -12.20
N THR A 36 15.25 15.08 -11.10
CA THR A 36 15.61 16.36 -10.46
C THR A 36 16.47 16.14 -9.22
N PRO A 37 17.13 17.19 -8.70
CA PRO A 37 17.86 17.12 -7.43
C PRO A 37 16.98 16.73 -6.23
N ASP A 38 15.66 16.92 -6.33
CA ASP A 38 14.70 16.65 -5.26
C ASP A 38 14.21 15.20 -5.23
N GLU A 39 14.54 14.38 -6.24
CA GLU A 39 14.02 13.02 -6.40
C GLU A 39 14.18 12.18 -5.12
N HIS A 40 15.39 12.20 -4.54
CA HIS A 40 15.73 11.43 -3.36
C HIS A 40 14.92 11.86 -2.13
N ALA A 41 14.79 13.17 -1.92
CA ALA A 41 14.00 13.71 -0.80
C ALA A 41 12.50 13.43 -0.96
N ALA A 42 12.00 13.39 -2.20
CA ALA A 42 10.61 13.03 -2.48
C ALA A 42 10.37 11.53 -2.28
N ALA A 43 11.31 10.68 -2.68
CA ALA A 43 11.26 9.23 -2.47
C ALA A 43 11.22 8.88 -0.97
N GLU A 44 12.07 9.51 -0.15
CA GLU A 44 12.08 9.30 1.30
C GLU A 44 10.76 9.69 1.98
N LYS A 45 10.16 10.82 1.59
CA LYS A 45 8.83 11.22 2.10
C LYS A 45 7.73 10.25 1.68
N MET A 46 7.79 9.76 0.44
CA MET A 46 6.85 8.74 -0.03
C MET A 46 7.01 7.44 0.75
N LEU A 47 8.25 6.98 0.98
CA LEU A 47 8.54 5.77 1.76
C LEU A 47 8.02 5.90 3.20
N ALA A 48 8.26 7.03 3.87
CA ALA A 48 7.72 7.29 5.20
C ALA A 48 6.18 7.25 5.21
N GLY A 49 5.53 7.86 4.22
CA GLY A 49 4.07 7.79 4.08
C GLY A 49 3.56 6.35 3.83
N LEU A 50 4.31 5.54 3.09
CA LEU A 50 4.00 4.13 2.87
C LEU A 50 4.13 3.31 4.16
N GLU A 51 5.15 3.55 4.98
CA GLU A 51 5.32 2.87 6.28
C GLU A 51 4.12 3.11 7.21
N GLU A 52 3.49 4.29 7.14
CA GLU A 52 2.29 4.61 7.92
C GLU A 52 1.00 4.04 7.31
N CYS A 53 0.94 3.89 5.99
CA CYS A 53 -0.29 3.52 5.28
C CYS A 53 -0.41 2.02 4.97
N VAL A 54 0.71 1.32 4.80
CA VAL A 54 0.73 -0.11 4.51
C VAL A 54 0.48 -0.87 5.81
N THR A 55 -0.66 -1.55 5.88
CA THR A 55 -0.98 -2.43 7.00
C THR A 55 -0.60 -3.87 6.72
N ASP A 56 -0.25 -4.61 7.77
CA ASP A 56 0.07 -6.03 7.67
C ASP A 56 -1.21 -6.87 7.48
N ILE A 57 -1.01 -8.17 7.22
CA ILE A 57 -2.14 -9.10 7.01
C ILE A 57 -3.01 -9.25 8.26
N ASP A 58 -2.43 -9.08 9.45
CA ASP A 58 -3.14 -9.21 10.72
C ASP A 58 -3.99 -7.98 11.02
N GLY A 59 -3.51 -6.79 10.65
CA GLY A 59 -4.27 -5.55 10.65
C GLY A 59 -5.49 -5.64 9.75
N LEU A 60 -5.35 -6.21 8.54
CA LEU A 60 -6.51 -6.45 7.67
C LEU A 60 -7.52 -7.43 8.28
N ILE A 61 -7.04 -8.53 8.86
CA ILE A 61 -7.90 -9.52 9.52
C ILE A 61 -8.68 -8.88 10.67
N ALA A 62 -7.99 -8.13 11.54
CA ALA A 62 -8.61 -7.43 12.66
C ALA A 62 -9.62 -6.39 12.20
N PHE A 63 -9.29 -5.62 11.14
CA PHE A 63 -10.20 -4.64 10.57
C PHE A 63 -11.45 -5.28 9.99
N ALA A 64 -11.31 -6.32 9.16
CA ALA A 64 -12.45 -6.99 8.54
C ALA A 64 -13.38 -7.71 9.54
N ASP A 65 -12.89 -7.98 10.76
CA ASP A 65 -13.68 -8.55 11.87
C ASP A 65 -14.29 -7.47 12.79
N SER A 66 -14.01 -6.18 12.53
CA SER A 66 -14.47 -5.07 13.37
C SER A 66 -15.79 -4.45 12.86
N PRO A 67 -16.58 -3.81 13.73
CA PRO A 67 -17.77 -3.07 13.31
C PRO A 67 -17.48 -1.97 12.28
N GLU A 68 -16.35 -1.26 12.44
CA GLU A 68 -15.90 -0.23 11.51
C GLU A 68 -15.53 -0.84 10.16
N GLY A 69 -14.87 -1.99 10.14
CA GLY A 69 -14.57 -2.71 8.90
C GLY A 69 -15.82 -3.18 8.17
N VAL A 70 -16.86 -3.62 8.90
CA VAL A 70 -18.16 -3.93 8.31
C VAL A 70 -18.77 -2.73 7.61
N GLU A 71 -18.75 -1.55 8.22
CA GLU A 71 -19.24 -0.32 7.60
C GLU A 71 -18.43 0.04 6.34
N VAL A 72 -17.11 0.09 6.47
CA VAL A 72 -16.21 0.55 5.40
C VAL A 72 -16.16 -0.44 4.22
N LEU A 73 -16.23 -1.74 4.47
CA LEU A 73 -16.17 -2.77 3.44
C LEU A 73 -17.52 -2.97 2.72
N GLY A 74 -18.60 -2.35 3.21
CA GLY A 74 -19.92 -2.39 2.55
C GLY A 74 -20.86 -3.47 3.09
N GLY A 75 -20.78 -3.76 4.38
CA GLY A 75 -21.69 -4.65 5.11
C GLY A 75 -21.10 -6.02 5.45
N GLU A 76 -21.85 -6.79 6.24
CA GLU A 76 -21.37 -8.04 6.87
C GLU A 76 -20.88 -9.05 5.83
N ALA A 77 -21.59 -9.21 4.72
CA ALA A 77 -21.21 -10.17 3.68
C ALA A 77 -19.89 -9.80 3.00
N ALA A 78 -19.65 -8.51 2.75
CA ALA A 78 -18.41 -8.04 2.14
C ALA A 78 -17.24 -8.20 3.12
N ALA A 79 -17.42 -7.80 4.37
CA ALA A 79 -16.43 -7.95 5.42
C ALA A 79 -16.07 -9.42 5.68
N ALA A 80 -17.06 -10.32 5.75
CA ALA A 80 -16.83 -11.77 5.91
C ALA A 80 -16.03 -12.36 4.73
N ASN A 81 -16.30 -11.94 3.50
CA ASN A 81 -15.54 -12.35 2.32
C ASN A 81 -14.09 -11.86 2.38
N THR A 82 -13.88 -10.59 2.76
CA THR A 82 -12.53 -10.03 2.96
C THR A 82 -11.78 -10.76 4.07
N LEU A 83 -12.43 -11.04 5.20
CA LEU A 83 -11.84 -11.76 6.32
C LEU A 83 -11.41 -13.18 5.92
N ALA A 84 -12.27 -13.90 5.18
CA ALA A 84 -11.93 -15.24 4.67
C ALA A 84 -10.73 -15.20 3.71
N ALA A 85 -10.72 -14.24 2.78
CA ALA A 85 -9.61 -14.06 1.85
C ALA A 85 -8.30 -13.68 2.56
N ALA A 86 -8.37 -12.82 3.58
CA ALA A 86 -7.20 -12.42 4.35
C ALA A 86 -6.62 -13.59 5.17
N LYS A 87 -7.48 -14.43 5.78
CA LYS A 87 -7.05 -15.64 6.50
C LYS A 87 -6.41 -16.67 5.56
N ASP A 88 -6.98 -16.89 4.38
CA ASP A 88 -6.39 -17.77 3.35
C ASP A 88 -5.02 -17.24 2.86
N ALA A 89 -4.92 -15.94 2.59
CA ALA A 89 -3.66 -15.29 2.22
C ALA A 89 -2.61 -15.42 3.33
N LYS A 90 -2.98 -15.20 4.59
CA LYS A 90 -2.08 -15.40 5.74
C LYS A 90 -1.58 -16.84 5.82
N ALA A 91 -2.45 -17.83 5.64
CA ALA A 91 -2.07 -19.25 5.63
C ALA A 91 -1.07 -19.59 4.50
N LYS A 92 -1.08 -18.82 3.41
CA LYS A 92 -0.13 -18.92 2.28
C LYS A 92 1.14 -18.10 2.47
N GLY A 93 1.30 -17.41 3.61
CA GLY A 93 2.49 -16.63 3.94
C GLY A 93 2.46 -15.17 3.48
N THR A 94 1.32 -14.65 3.03
CA THR A 94 1.18 -13.22 2.72
C THR A 94 1.41 -12.39 3.99
N LYS A 95 2.30 -11.40 3.89
CA LYS A 95 2.68 -10.53 5.02
C LYS A 95 1.82 -9.29 5.17
N TYR A 96 1.32 -8.76 4.06
CA TYR A 96 0.62 -7.46 4.01
C TYR A 96 -0.85 -7.61 3.65
N CYS A 97 -1.63 -6.56 3.90
CA CYS A 97 -2.99 -6.45 3.40
C CYS A 97 -3.08 -6.68 1.89
N ILE A 98 -4.11 -7.41 1.48
CA ILE A 98 -4.32 -7.89 0.10
C ILE A 98 -4.92 -6.83 -0.85
N CYS A 99 -5.17 -5.61 -0.35
CA CYS A 99 -5.70 -4.55 -1.21
C CYS A 99 -4.60 -4.05 -2.18
N PRO A 100 -4.97 -3.52 -3.36
CA PRO A 100 -3.99 -3.02 -4.32
C PRO A 100 -3.09 -1.92 -3.76
N ALA A 101 -3.59 -1.07 -2.84
CA ALA A 101 -2.79 -0.02 -2.21
C ALA A 101 -1.65 -0.63 -1.36
N CYS A 102 -1.97 -1.55 -0.45
CA CYS A 102 -0.99 -2.18 0.43
C CYS A 102 -0.05 -3.12 -0.33
N THR A 103 -0.56 -3.87 -1.30
CA THR A 103 0.26 -4.80 -2.09
C THR A 103 1.32 -4.05 -2.90
N ASN A 104 0.94 -2.97 -3.60
CA ASN A 104 1.90 -2.19 -4.37
C ASN A 104 2.78 -1.29 -3.47
N GLY A 105 2.24 -0.80 -2.35
CA GLY A 105 3.02 -0.08 -1.35
C GLY A 105 4.10 -0.95 -0.70
N ALA A 106 3.78 -2.20 -0.39
CA ALA A 106 4.73 -3.17 0.15
C ALA A 106 5.90 -3.44 -0.81
N ILE A 107 5.64 -3.53 -2.13
CA ILE A 107 6.70 -3.68 -3.14
C ILE A 107 7.71 -2.53 -3.02
N LEU A 108 7.24 -1.28 -2.87
CA LEU A 108 8.11 -0.13 -2.70
C LEU A 108 8.95 -0.18 -1.41
N LEU A 109 8.33 -0.61 -0.30
CA LEU A 109 9.03 -0.75 0.99
C LEU A 109 10.11 -1.85 0.94
N GLU A 110 9.78 -3.01 0.36
CA GLU A 110 10.72 -4.15 0.23
C GLU A 110 11.88 -3.83 -0.71
N HIS A 111 11.65 -3.00 -1.72
CA HIS A 111 12.63 -2.56 -2.70
C HIS A 111 13.16 -1.15 -2.48
N ARG A 112 13.04 -0.59 -1.28
CA ARG A 112 13.47 0.80 -1.00
C ARG A 112 14.93 1.07 -1.36
N HIS A 113 15.80 0.07 -1.20
CA HIS A 113 17.22 0.14 -1.56
C HIS A 113 17.45 0.37 -3.07
N ASP A 114 16.51 -0.06 -3.92
CA ASP A 114 16.57 0.14 -5.37
C ASP A 114 16.23 1.59 -5.79
N LEU A 115 15.65 2.38 -4.88
CA LEU A 115 15.39 3.82 -5.08
C LEU A 115 16.63 4.69 -4.82
N GLY A 116 17.73 4.08 -4.33
CA GLY A 116 18.95 4.80 -3.95
C GLY A 116 18.82 5.56 -2.64
N CYS A 117 17.89 5.14 -1.79
CA CYS A 117 17.62 5.64 -0.45
C CYS A 117 18.24 4.76 0.63
#